data_AF-A0A521QG05-F1
#
_entry.id   AF-A0A521QG05-F1
#
_cell.length_a   1.000
_cell.length_b   1.000
_cell.length_c   1.000
_cell.angle_alpha   90.00
_cell.angle_beta   90.00
_cell.angle_gamma   90.00
#
_symmetry.space_group_name_H-M   'P 1'
#
loop_
_entity.id
_entity.type
_entity.pdbx_description
1 polymer ?
#
loop_
_entity_poly.entity_id
_entity_poly.type
_entity_poly.pdbx_seq_one_letter_code
_entity_poly.pdbx_strand_id
1 'polypeptide(L)'
;MRRVISILLLVMLGSAPAAAQIPAEWQAAAQAVIGELERDQPQAAAKPWGSELTQGWHLARAWRKHNNGNVEIILAEYLTFVALCRRGCANSTIEGQGYVSVAEQVKGLRSQNGGPYALAGNAHAWLAALPDPTGAAKKNATMWEKDPDVAAADFATGNIYALAWLLARNRPTPTEQAEAFARFALFVQGKAWIGGRCIDISKVATVLDAPPRIDTCK
;
A
#
# COMPACT_ATOMS: atom_id res chain seq x y z
N MET A 1 37.29 -26.87 -33.05
CA MET A 1 37.20 -26.51 -31.61
C MET A 1 36.70 -25.08 -31.36
N ARG A 2 37.16 -24.04 -32.08
CA ARG A 2 36.70 -22.64 -31.86
C ARG A 2 35.20 -22.38 -32.13
N ARG A 3 34.57 -23.09 -33.08
CA ARG A 3 33.14 -22.89 -33.43
C ARG A 3 32.15 -23.56 -32.47
N VAL A 4 32.58 -24.59 -31.74
CA VAL A 4 31.70 -25.32 -30.79
C VAL A 4 31.54 -24.52 -29.48
N ILE A 5 32.58 -23.77 -29.10
CA ILE A 5 32.57 -22.89 -27.91
C ILE A 5 31.60 -21.71 -28.11
N SER A 6 31.49 -21.18 -29.33
CA SER A 6 30.58 -20.05 -29.64
C SER A 6 29.10 -20.40 -29.57
N ILE A 7 28.73 -21.67 -29.82
CA ILE A 7 27.33 -22.11 -29.77
C ILE A 7 26.90 -22.39 -28.32
N LEU A 8 27.80 -22.88 -27.46
CA LEU A 8 27.50 -23.08 -26.04
C LEU A 8 27.28 -21.76 -25.27
N LEU A 9 27.95 -20.67 -25.67
CA LEU A 9 27.78 -19.34 -25.06
C LEU A 9 26.44 -18.67 -25.42
N LEU A 10 25.83 -19.01 -26.58
CA LEU A 10 24.51 -18.47 -26.95
C LEU A 10 23.34 -19.16 -26.25
N VAL A 11 23.51 -20.41 -25.78
CA VAL A 11 22.46 -21.16 -25.08
C VAL A 11 22.38 -20.77 -23.59
N MET A 12 23.43 -20.16 -23.04
CA MET A 12 23.46 -19.64 -21.66
C MET A 12 22.83 -18.24 -21.52
N LEU A 13 22.34 -17.64 -22.61
CA LEU A 13 21.52 -16.42 -22.61
C LEU A 13 20.01 -16.72 -22.47
N GLY A 14 19.67 -17.95 -22.05
CA GLY A 14 18.30 -18.40 -21.81
C GLY A 14 17.60 -17.56 -20.75
N SER A 15 16.83 -16.57 -21.22
CA SER A 15 15.77 -15.84 -20.53
C SER A 15 16.09 -15.42 -19.10
N ALA A 16 16.73 -14.24 -18.95
CA ALA A 16 16.43 -13.44 -17.77
C ALA A 16 14.89 -13.35 -17.67
N PRO A 17 14.27 -13.62 -16.50
CA PRO A 17 12.83 -13.54 -16.39
C PRO A 17 12.44 -12.15 -16.87
N ALA A 18 11.54 -12.07 -17.85
CA ALA A 18 10.99 -10.80 -18.30
C ALA A 18 10.57 -10.05 -17.04
N ALA A 19 11.25 -8.95 -16.73
CA ALA A 19 10.90 -8.14 -15.58
C ALA A 19 9.44 -7.76 -15.81
N ALA A 20 8.54 -8.29 -14.97
CA ALA A 20 7.10 -8.12 -15.17
C ALA A 20 6.84 -6.61 -15.35
N GLN A 21 6.36 -6.25 -16.55
CA GLN A 21 6.10 -4.87 -16.90
C GLN A 21 4.96 -4.37 -16.03
N ILE A 22 5.06 -3.12 -15.58
CA ILE A 22 3.98 -2.49 -14.82
C ILE A 22 2.80 -2.31 -15.78
N PRO A 23 1.60 -2.83 -15.45
CA PRO A 23 0.42 -2.56 -16.25
C PRO A 23 0.17 -1.05 -16.33
N ALA A 24 -0.13 -0.53 -17.53
CA ALA A 24 -0.35 0.91 -17.73
C ALA A 24 -1.51 1.42 -16.88
N GLU A 25 -2.51 0.56 -16.68
CA GLU A 25 -3.61 0.76 -15.78
C GLU A 25 -3.17 1.06 -14.35
N TRP A 26 -2.19 0.34 -13.83
CA TRP A 26 -1.78 0.54 -12.46
C TRP A 26 -1.08 1.89 -12.29
N GLN A 27 -0.26 2.29 -13.25
CA GLN A 27 0.38 3.61 -13.24
C GLN A 27 -0.66 4.73 -13.26
N ALA A 28 -1.65 4.65 -14.15
CA ALA A 28 -2.73 5.64 -14.22
C ALA A 28 -3.57 5.68 -12.93
N ALA A 29 -3.89 4.50 -12.36
CA ALA A 29 -4.59 4.40 -11.08
C ALA A 29 -3.79 5.05 -9.94
N ALA A 30 -2.49 4.78 -9.85
CA ALA A 30 -1.61 5.39 -8.85
C ALA A 30 -1.58 6.91 -9.00
N GLN A 31 -1.45 7.40 -10.24
CA GLN A 31 -1.44 8.84 -10.53
C GLN A 31 -2.75 9.51 -10.09
N ALA A 32 -3.89 8.91 -10.42
CA ALA A 32 -5.20 9.45 -10.08
C ALA A 32 -5.47 9.43 -8.57
N VAL A 33 -5.27 8.28 -7.92
CA VAL A 33 -5.62 8.10 -6.50
C VAL A 33 -4.67 8.89 -5.59
N ILE A 34 -3.35 8.78 -5.82
CA ILE A 34 -2.38 9.47 -4.97
C ILE A 34 -2.40 10.97 -5.25
N GLY A 35 -2.62 11.40 -6.50
CA GLY A 35 -2.84 12.80 -6.83
C GLY A 35 -4.04 13.40 -6.08
N GLU A 36 -5.13 12.64 -5.94
CA GLU A 36 -6.29 13.05 -5.12
C GLU A 36 -5.93 13.16 -3.61
N LEU A 37 -5.20 12.18 -3.09
CA LEU A 37 -4.72 12.17 -1.71
C LEU A 37 -3.77 13.34 -1.39
N GLU A 38 -3.07 13.84 -2.41
CA GLU A 38 -2.09 14.93 -2.36
C GLU A 38 -2.69 16.30 -2.73
N ARG A 39 -3.95 16.36 -3.20
CA ARG A 39 -4.56 17.59 -3.73
C ARG A 39 -4.47 18.79 -2.79
N ASP A 40 -4.66 18.58 -1.50
CA ASP A 40 -4.66 19.65 -0.49
C ASP A 40 -3.25 19.90 0.09
N GLN A 41 -2.23 19.25 -0.46
CA GLN A 41 -0.82 19.44 -0.10
C GLN A 41 -0.13 20.19 -1.25
N PRO A 42 -0.02 21.53 -1.19
CA PRO A 42 0.48 22.34 -2.31
C PRO A 42 1.84 21.89 -2.84
N GLN A 43 2.70 21.38 -1.95
CA GLN A 43 4.03 20.90 -2.28
C GLN A 43 4.01 19.57 -3.05
N ALA A 44 3.01 18.72 -2.78
CA ALA A 44 2.88 17.41 -3.41
C ALA A 44 2.19 17.51 -4.78
N ALA A 45 1.18 18.40 -4.92
CA ALA A 45 0.52 18.69 -6.19
C ALA A 45 1.48 19.29 -7.25
N ALA A 46 2.53 19.99 -6.84
CA ALA A 46 3.53 20.59 -7.73
C ALA A 46 4.66 19.62 -8.14
N LYS A 47 4.82 18.48 -7.47
CA LYS A 47 5.92 17.54 -7.74
C LYS A 47 5.54 16.69 -8.96
N PRO A 48 6.29 16.73 -10.07
CA PRO A 48 6.03 15.84 -11.20
C PRO A 48 6.18 14.38 -10.79
N TRP A 49 5.48 13.49 -11.49
CA TRP A 49 5.66 12.06 -11.32
C TRP A 49 7.05 11.65 -11.80
N GLY A 50 7.78 10.91 -10.96
CA GLY A 50 9.15 10.47 -11.21
C GLY A 50 9.30 8.96 -11.13
N SER A 51 10.41 8.51 -10.55
CA SER A 51 10.75 7.09 -10.43
C SER A 51 9.89 6.34 -9.40
N GLU A 52 9.05 7.01 -8.61
CA GLU A 52 8.23 6.38 -7.56
C GLU A 52 7.29 5.30 -8.09
N LEU A 53 6.80 5.41 -9.32
CA LEU A 53 5.96 4.39 -9.95
C LEU A 53 6.72 3.08 -10.12
N THR A 54 7.97 3.17 -10.58
CA THR A 54 8.84 2.02 -10.80
C THR A 54 9.47 1.52 -9.50
N GLN A 55 9.90 2.43 -8.62
CA GLN A 55 10.44 2.08 -7.30
C GLN A 55 9.38 1.40 -6.43
N GLY A 56 8.15 1.91 -6.44
CA GLY A 56 7.01 1.31 -5.74
C GLY A 56 6.70 -0.09 -6.26
N TRP A 57 6.72 -0.30 -7.58
CA TRP A 57 6.60 -1.63 -8.19
C TRP A 57 7.66 -2.61 -7.67
N HIS A 58 8.93 -2.22 -7.73
CA HIS A 58 10.02 -3.08 -7.29
C HIS A 58 9.97 -3.37 -5.79
N LEU A 59 9.66 -2.35 -4.99
CA LEU A 59 9.55 -2.48 -3.54
C LEU A 59 8.36 -3.37 -3.14
N ALA A 60 7.21 -3.24 -3.78
CA ALA A 60 6.06 -4.11 -3.57
C ALA A 60 6.39 -5.58 -3.86
N ARG A 61 7.07 -5.85 -4.97
CA ARG A 61 7.48 -7.22 -5.33
C ARG A 61 8.52 -7.79 -4.37
N ALA A 62 9.47 -6.96 -3.93
CA ALA A 62 10.45 -7.36 -2.93
C ALA A 62 9.78 -7.66 -1.58
N TRP A 63 8.84 -6.81 -1.17
CA TRP A 63 8.00 -7.01 0.02
C TRP A 63 7.21 -8.30 -0.06
N ARG A 64 6.52 -8.57 -1.17
CA ARG A 64 5.76 -9.80 -1.38
C ARG A 64 6.66 -11.03 -1.34
N LYS A 65 7.84 -10.95 -1.96
CA LYS A 65 8.81 -12.05 -1.97
C LYS A 65 9.29 -12.38 -0.57
N HIS A 66 9.57 -11.36 0.24
CA HIS A 66 10.03 -11.54 1.61
C HIS A 66 8.94 -12.10 2.55
N ASN A 67 7.69 -11.67 2.35
CA ASN A 67 6.59 -12.07 3.22
C ASN A 67 5.94 -13.40 2.82
N ASN A 68 5.94 -13.74 1.53
CA ASN A 68 5.15 -14.86 0.99
C ASN A 68 5.91 -15.76 0.01
N GLY A 69 7.15 -15.44 -0.35
CA GLY A 69 7.90 -16.14 -1.39
C GLY A 69 7.45 -15.88 -2.84
N ASN A 70 6.31 -15.20 -3.06
CA ASN A 70 5.81 -14.83 -4.39
C ASN A 70 6.26 -13.40 -4.78
N VAL A 71 6.27 -13.08 -6.07
CA VAL A 71 6.52 -11.74 -6.61
C VAL A 71 5.30 -11.15 -7.33
N GLU A 72 4.24 -11.92 -7.50
CA GLU A 72 2.94 -11.42 -7.98
C GLU A 72 2.31 -10.56 -6.89
N ILE A 73 2.12 -9.29 -7.23
CA ILE A 73 1.50 -8.31 -6.34
C ILE A 73 0.09 -8.02 -6.81
N ILE A 74 -0.71 -7.40 -5.94
CA ILE A 74 -2.02 -6.84 -6.27
C ILE A 74 -1.95 -5.32 -6.40
N LEU A 75 -2.99 -4.72 -6.99
CA LEU A 75 -3.07 -3.26 -7.14
C LEU A 75 -2.95 -2.55 -5.78
N ALA A 76 -3.53 -3.08 -4.71
CA ALA A 76 -3.42 -2.49 -3.37
C ALA A 76 -1.96 -2.37 -2.92
N GLU A 77 -1.15 -3.42 -3.09
CA GLU A 77 0.29 -3.37 -2.76
C GLU A 77 1.00 -2.32 -3.62
N TYR A 78 0.70 -2.30 -4.92
CA TYR A 78 1.28 -1.31 -5.81
C TYR A 78 0.98 0.13 -5.35
N LEU A 79 -0.29 0.45 -5.07
CA LEU A 79 -0.69 1.77 -4.58
C LEU A 79 -0.02 2.12 -3.25
N THR A 80 0.04 1.18 -2.30
CA THR A 80 0.72 1.37 -1.01
C THR A 80 2.19 1.75 -1.20
N PHE A 81 2.93 0.97 -1.98
CA PHE A 81 4.37 1.18 -2.13
C PHE A 81 4.71 2.36 -3.02
N VAL A 82 3.88 2.69 -4.02
CA VAL A 82 4.01 3.96 -4.74
C VAL A 82 3.75 5.14 -3.81
N ALA A 83 2.71 5.10 -2.96
CA ALA A 83 2.45 6.17 -1.99
C ALA A 83 3.59 6.35 -0.97
N LEU A 84 4.25 5.26 -0.56
CA LEU A 84 5.46 5.32 0.26
C LEU A 84 6.63 5.94 -0.53
N CYS A 85 6.89 5.48 -1.75
CA CYS A 85 7.94 6.02 -2.60
C CYS A 85 7.73 7.48 -2.99
N ARG A 86 6.48 7.91 -3.09
CA ARG A 86 6.11 9.31 -3.32
C ARG A 86 6.60 10.23 -2.19
N ARG A 87 6.65 9.71 -0.96
CA ARG A 87 7.24 10.34 0.24
C ARG A 87 8.74 10.06 0.42
N GLY A 88 9.29 9.10 -0.32
CA GLY A 88 10.70 8.72 -0.33
C GLY A 88 10.93 7.26 0.09
N CYS A 89 11.55 6.47 -0.80
CA CYS A 89 11.85 5.05 -0.57
C CYS A 89 13.23 4.62 -1.10
N ALA A 90 14.18 5.56 -1.17
CA ALA A 90 15.51 5.30 -1.70
C ALA A 90 16.13 4.06 -1.04
N ASN A 91 16.84 3.24 -1.82
CA ASN A 91 17.47 2.00 -1.37
C ASN A 91 16.48 0.98 -0.74
N SER A 92 15.24 0.90 -1.25
CA SER A 92 14.22 -0.02 -0.75
C SER A 92 13.91 0.19 0.73
N THR A 93 13.68 1.45 1.10
CA THR A 93 13.32 1.83 2.47
C THR A 93 11.85 2.18 2.60
N ILE A 94 11.32 2.00 3.81
CA ILE A 94 10.01 2.42 4.25
C ILE A 94 10.25 3.35 5.44
N GLU A 95 9.95 4.64 5.27
CA GLU A 95 10.20 5.69 6.26
C GLU A 95 11.64 5.70 6.80
N GLY A 96 12.62 5.54 5.90
CA GLY A 96 14.05 5.53 6.25
C GLY A 96 14.57 4.21 6.82
N GLN A 97 13.72 3.23 7.09
CA GLN A 97 14.11 1.89 7.54
C GLN A 97 14.15 0.91 6.38
N GLY A 98 15.08 -0.04 6.37
CA GLY A 98 15.12 -1.09 5.34
C GLY A 98 13.84 -1.93 5.32
N TYR A 99 13.27 -2.20 4.15
CA TYR A 99 11.96 -2.86 4.02
C TYR A 99 11.89 -4.23 4.72
N VAL A 100 12.99 -4.99 4.75
CA VAL A 100 13.08 -6.28 5.44
C VAL A 100 12.85 -6.11 6.94
N SER A 101 13.48 -5.10 7.56
CA SER A 101 13.30 -4.83 8.99
C SER A 101 11.85 -4.45 9.30
N VAL A 102 11.24 -3.61 8.46
CA VAL A 102 9.82 -3.22 8.62
C VAL A 102 8.90 -4.42 8.41
N ALA A 103 9.19 -5.31 7.46
CA ALA A 103 8.43 -6.54 7.28
C ALA A 103 8.51 -7.47 8.50
N GLU A 104 9.68 -7.61 9.12
CA GLU A 104 9.81 -8.37 10.37
C GLU A 104 9.04 -7.72 11.53
N GLN A 105 9.00 -6.38 11.61
CA GLN A 105 8.15 -5.68 12.58
C GLN A 105 6.66 -5.98 12.36
N VAL A 106 6.21 -6.01 11.11
CA VAL A 106 4.82 -6.40 10.76
C VAL A 106 4.52 -7.85 11.15
N LYS A 107 5.45 -8.80 10.90
CA LYS A 107 5.32 -10.19 11.33
C LYS A 107 5.26 -10.32 12.85
N GLY A 108 6.13 -9.60 13.57
CA GLY A 108 6.12 -9.52 15.03
C GLY A 108 4.80 -8.97 15.56
N LEU A 109 4.30 -7.89 14.96
CA LEU A 109 3.02 -7.29 15.32
C LEU A 109 1.86 -8.28 15.13
N ARG A 110 1.83 -9.01 14.02
CA ARG A 110 0.85 -10.08 13.78
C ARG A 110 0.93 -11.15 14.87
N SER A 111 2.13 -11.61 15.22
CA SER A 111 2.32 -12.62 16.26
C SER A 111 1.83 -12.15 17.63
N GLN A 112 2.11 -10.89 18.00
CA GLN A 112 1.69 -10.31 19.28
C GLN A 112 0.18 -10.12 19.40
N ASN A 113 -0.52 -10.01 18.26
CA ASN A 113 -1.96 -9.76 18.21
C ASN A 113 -2.76 -11.04 17.92
N GLY A 114 -2.20 -12.24 18.11
CA GLY A 114 -2.93 -13.50 17.93
C GLY A 114 -3.11 -13.92 16.47
N GLY A 115 -2.29 -13.41 15.56
CA GLY A 115 -2.31 -13.75 14.14
C GLY A 115 -3.00 -12.68 13.26
N PRO A 116 -3.14 -12.94 11.94
CA PRO A 116 -3.63 -11.94 10.99
C PRO A 116 -5.09 -11.51 11.23
N TYR A 117 -5.99 -12.43 11.57
CA TYR A 117 -7.40 -12.12 11.81
C TYR A 117 -7.60 -11.28 13.08
N ALA A 118 -6.98 -11.70 14.19
CA ALA A 118 -7.06 -10.97 15.45
C ALA A 118 -6.35 -9.61 15.37
N LEU A 119 -5.29 -9.48 14.55
CA LEU A 119 -4.69 -8.18 14.25
C LEU A 119 -5.67 -7.22 13.56
N ALA A 120 -6.48 -7.69 12.60
CA ALA A 120 -7.45 -6.84 11.92
C ALA A 120 -8.49 -6.28 12.91
N GLY A 121 -9.03 -7.14 13.78
CA GLY A 121 -9.94 -6.74 14.86
C GLY A 121 -9.30 -5.75 15.85
N ASN A 122 -8.05 -6.00 16.25
CA ASN A 122 -7.34 -5.11 17.18
C ASN A 122 -7.03 -3.74 16.58
N ALA A 123 -6.63 -3.69 15.30
CA ALA A 123 -6.39 -2.45 14.59
C ALA A 123 -7.69 -1.67 14.37
N HIS A 124 -8.80 -2.36 14.07
CA HIS A 124 -10.13 -1.77 13.98
C HIS A 124 -10.57 -1.15 15.31
N ALA A 125 -10.47 -1.91 16.41
CA ALA A 125 -10.79 -1.42 17.74
C ALA A 125 -9.92 -0.23 18.15
N TRP A 126 -8.63 -0.27 17.83
CA TRP A 126 -7.71 0.85 18.03
C TRP A 126 -8.16 2.10 17.26
N LEU A 127 -8.52 1.96 15.97
CA LEU A 127 -9.00 3.07 15.16
C LEU A 127 -10.30 3.66 15.72
N ALA A 128 -11.23 2.82 16.16
CA ALA A 128 -12.50 3.23 16.74
C ALA A 128 -12.32 4.02 18.05
N ALA A 129 -11.29 3.70 18.82
CA ALA A 129 -10.95 4.35 20.09
C ALA A 129 -10.04 5.58 19.95
N LEU A 130 -9.54 5.85 18.75
CA LEU A 130 -8.57 6.92 18.51
C LEU A 130 -9.22 8.30 18.72
N PRO A 131 -8.67 9.18 19.59
CA PRO A 131 -9.25 10.49 19.88
C PRO A 131 -8.93 11.52 18.78
N ASP A 132 -9.29 11.20 17.53
CA ASP A 132 -9.13 12.05 16.36
C ASP A 132 -10.21 13.16 16.33
N PRO A 133 -9.85 14.45 16.48
CA PRO A 133 -10.80 15.56 16.53
C PRO A 133 -11.54 15.79 15.21
N THR A 134 -11.06 15.26 14.08
CA THR A 134 -11.76 15.37 12.79
C THR A 134 -12.95 14.41 12.67
N GLY A 135 -12.99 13.39 13.54
CA GLY A 135 -13.96 12.31 13.50
C GLY A 135 -13.75 11.30 12.36
N ALA A 136 -12.70 11.44 11.55
CA ALA A 136 -12.41 10.55 10.44
C ALA A 136 -12.14 9.11 10.92
N ALA A 137 -11.38 8.95 12.00
CA ALA A 137 -11.08 7.64 12.58
C ALA A 137 -12.37 6.86 12.92
N LYS A 138 -13.30 7.48 13.63
CA LYS A 138 -14.57 6.85 14.02
C LYS A 138 -15.45 6.54 12.81
N LYS A 139 -15.55 7.46 11.85
CA LYS A 139 -16.30 7.22 10.60
C LYS A 139 -15.72 6.05 9.79
N ASN A 140 -14.40 5.96 9.71
CA ASN A 140 -13.72 4.84 9.09
C ASN A 140 -13.97 3.53 9.82
N ALA A 141 -13.83 3.51 11.15
CA ALA A 141 -14.11 2.32 11.94
C ALA A 141 -15.55 1.83 11.76
N THR A 142 -16.54 2.74 11.69
CA THR A 142 -17.93 2.36 11.38
C THR A 142 -18.09 1.83 9.96
N MET A 143 -17.49 2.50 8.96
CA MET A 143 -17.55 2.04 7.56
C MET A 143 -16.94 0.65 7.37
N TRP A 144 -15.88 0.38 8.13
CA TRP A 144 -15.08 -0.83 8.08
C TRP A 144 -15.45 -1.82 9.20
N GLU A 145 -16.66 -1.71 9.77
CA GLU A 145 -17.13 -2.58 10.87
C GLU A 145 -17.10 -4.07 10.51
N LYS A 146 -17.15 -4.39 9.20
CA LYS A 146 -17.04 -5.76 8.69
C LYS A 146 -15.60 -6.23 8.50
N ASP A 147 -14.58 -5.41 8.71
CA ASP A 147 -13.18 -5.80 8.59
C ASP A 147 -12.78 -7.02 9.44
N PRO A 148 -13.35 -7.25 10.63
CA PRO A 148 -13.12 -8.47 11.40
C PRO A 148 -13.73 -9.74 10.76
N ASP A 149 -14.79 -9.58 9.94
CA ASP A 149 -15.59 -10.68 9.37
C ASP A 149 -15.28 -10.95 7.89
N VAL A 150 -14.84 -9.92 7.17
CA VAL A 150 -14.45 -10.00 5.76
C VAL A 150 -12.98 -10.36 5.70
N ALA A 151 -12.62 -11.19 4.72
CA ALA A 151 -11.24 -11.47 4.41
C ALA A 151 -10.49 -10.17 4.01
N ALA A 152 -10.01 -9.40 4.99
CA ALA A 152 -8.71 -8.74 4.93
C ALA A 152 -7.55 -9.78 4.77
N ALA A 153 -7.89 -11.01 4.37
CA ALA A 153 -7.29 -12.28 4.68
C ALA A 153 -6.88 -13.07 3.43
N ASP A 154 -6.72 -12.39 2.29
CA ASP A 154 -5.55 -12.74 1.50
C ASP A 154 -4.32 -12.22 2.27
N PHE A 155 -3.23 -12.97 2.22
CA PHE A 155 -2.04 -12.64 3.03
C PHE A 155 -1.42 -11.30 2.62
N ALA A 156 -1.68 -10.82 1.40
CA ALA A 156 -1.16 -9.55 0.89
C ALA A 156 -1.86 -8.35 1.50
N THR A 157 -3.19 -8.33 1.44
CA THR A 157 -4.02 -7.26 2.01
C THR A 157 -3.80 -7.16 3.51
N GLY A 158 -3.69 -8.29 4.19
CA GLY A 158 -3.41 -8.34 5.63
C GLY A 158 -2.06 -7.72 6.00
N ASN A 159 -1.02 -7.92 5.17
CA ASN A 159 0.28 -7.29 5.40
C ASN A 159 0.26 -5.78 5.15
N ILE A 160 -0.47 -5.30 4.14
CA ILE A 160 -0.65 -3.86 3.92
C ILE A 160 -1.38 -3.23 5.09
N TYR A 161 -2.46 -3.86 5.56
CA TYR A 161 -3.26 -3.35 6.67
C TYR A 161 -2.44 -3.33 7.97
N ALA A 162 -1.66 -4.37 8.23
CA ALA A 162 -0.73 -4.38 9.36
C ALA A 162 0.38 -3.32 9.23
N LEU A 163 0.91 -3.10 8.02
CA LEU A 163 1.84 -2.02 7.74
C LEU A 163 1.19 -0.65 7.99
N ALA A 164 -0.05 -0.44 7.55
CA ALA A 164 -0.80 0.78 7.81
C ALA A 164 -0.90 1.05 9.32
N TRP A 165 -1.25 0.04 10.11
CA TRP A 165 -1.31 0.15 11.57
C TRP A 165 0.03 0.46 12.21
N LEU A 166 1.09 -0.20 11.75
CA LEU A 166 2.45 0.03 12.23
C LEU A 166 2.89 1.48 11.98
N LEU A 167 2.74 1.97 10.75
CA LEU A 167 3.14 3.33 10.37
C LEU A 167 2.26 4.39 11.02
N ALA A 168 0.97 4.11 11.20
CA ALA A 168 0.03 5.02 11.83
C ALA A 168 0.41 5.28 13.29
N ARG A 169 0.64 4.24 14.10
CA ARG A 169 0.96 4.38 15.53
C ARG A 169 2.27 5.14 15.81
N ASN A 170 3.15 5.24 14.81
CA ASN A 170 4.39 6.00 14.91
C ASN A 170 4.19 7.52 14.69
N ARG A 171 2.96 7.98 14.40
CA ARG A 171 2.67 9.42 14.26
C ARG A 171 2.47 10.07 15.63
N PRO A 172 2.89 11.35 15.79
CA PRO A 172 2.85 12.05 17.07
C PRO A 172 1.43 12.43 17.53
N THR A 173 0.47 12.63 16.63
CA THR A 173 -0.88 13.14 16.99
C THR A 173 -1.99 12.19 16.54
N PRO A 174 -3.12 12.09 17.27
CA PRO A 174 -4.26 11.26 16.87
C PRO A 174 -4.77 11.56 15.45
N THR A 175 -4.78 12.83 15.05
CA THR A 175 -5.14 13.24 13.67
C THR A 175 -4.20 12.62 12.65
N GLU A 176 -2.89 12.73 12.86
CA GLU A 176 -1.90 12.15 11.94
C GLU A 176 -1.92 10.61 11.96
N GLN A 177 -2.19 10.00 13.12
CA GLN A 177 -2.36 8.56 13.25
C GLN A 177 -3.57 8.08 12.42
N ALA A 178 -4.73 8.76 12.57
CA ALA A 178 -5.95 8.45 11.83
C ALA A 178 -5.74 8.59 10.33
N GLU A 179 -5.14 9.71 9.91
CA GLU A 179 -4.87 10.00 8.51
C GLU A 179 -3.88 8.99 7.91
N ALA A 180 -2.77 8.69 8.59
CA ALA A 180 -1.79 7.73 8.10
C ALA A 180 -2.37 6.32 7.97
N PHE A 181 -3.19 5.89 8.94
CA PHE A 181 -3.87 4.61 8.87
C PHE A 181 -4.82 4.57 7.66
N ALA A 182 -5.68 5.57 7.55
CA ALA A 182 -6.71 5.62 6.53
C ALA A 182 -6.15 5.75 5.10
N ARG A 183 -5.03 6.49 4.92
CA ARG A 183 -4.35 6.62 3.62
C ARG A 183 -3.93 5.27 3.03
N PHE A 184 -3.42 4.35 3.86
CA PHE A 184 -2.99 3.03 3.39
C PHE A 184 -4.13 2.00 3.41
N ALA A 185 -5.02 2.05 4.41
CA ALA A 185 -6.19 1.20 4.48
C ALA A 185 -7.18 1.45 3.31
N LEU A 186 -7.22 2.68 2.76
CA LEU A 186 -7.97 3.01 1.55
C LEU A 186 -7.70 2.06 0.39
N PHE A 187 -6.45 1.62 0.21
CA PHE A 187 -6.09 0.72 -0.90
C PHE A 187 -6.61 -0.70 -0.69
N VAL A 188 -6.91 -1.08 0.55
CA VAL A 188 -7.52 -2.35 0.91
C VAL A 188 -9.05 -2.25 0.83
N GLN A 189 -9.62 -1.18 1.38
CA GLN A 189 -11.07 -1.05 1.56
C GLN A 189 -11.79 -0.32 0.42
N GLY A 190 -11.04 0.30 -0.49
CA GLY A 190 -11.57 1.06 -1.61
C GLY A 190 -12.25 2.38 -1.22
N LYS A 191 -12.56 2.61 0.06
CA LYS A 191 -13.16 3.85 0.58
C LYS A 191 -12.58 4.22 1.94
N ALA A 192 -12.36 5.51 2.16
CA ALA A 192 -11.87 6.03 3.43
C ALA A 192 -12.21 7.51 3.62
N TRP A 193 -12.44 7.91 4.87
CA TRP A 193 -12.37 9.29 5.33
C TRP A 193 -10.92 9.70 5.59
N ILE A 194 -10.49 10.77 4.93
CA ILE A 194 -9.20 11.45 5.11
C ILE A 194 -9.50 12.87 5.59
N GLY A 195 -9.37 13.09 6.91
CA GLY A 195 -9.85 14.32 7.54
C GLY A 195 -11.34 14.54 7.28
N GLY A 196 -11.70 15.71 6.74
CA GLY A 196 -13.09 16.06 6.43
C GLY A 196 -13.66 15.44 5.15
N ARG A 197 -12.84 14.75 4.33
CA ARG A 197 -13.23 14.26 3.00
C ARG A 197 -13.37 12.74 3.02
N CYS A 198 -14.37 12.20 2.32
CA CYS A 198 -14.37 10.78 1.98
C CYS A 198 -13.82 10.62 0.55
N ILE A 199 -13.00 9.60 0.35
CA ILE A 199 -12.44 9.22 -0.95
C ILE A 199 -12.91 7.80 -1.26
N ASP A 200 -13.48 7.60 -2.45
CA ASP A 200 -13.89 6.31 -3.00
C ASP A 200 -13.11 6.01 -4.30
N ILE A 201 -12.29 4.96 -4.23
CA ILE A 201 -11.41 4.47 -5.32
C ILE A 201 -11.86 3.11 -5.87
N SER A 202 -12.99 2.57 -5.40
CA SER A 202 -13.45 1.22 -5.76
C SER A 202 -13.58 1.00 -7.26
N LYS A 203 -13.94 2.06 -8.00
CA LYS A 203 -14.01 2.03 -9.47
C LYS A 203 -12.65 2.16 -10.14
N VAL A 204 -11.76 3.05 -9.67
CA VAL A 204 -10.40 3.18 -10.22
C VAL A 204 -9.65 1.86 -10.14
N ALA A 205 -9.87 1.11 -9.06
CA ALA A 205 -9.25 -0.19 -8.85
C ALA A 205 -9.69 -1.27 -9.85
N THR A 206 -10.81 -1.05 -10.55
CA THR A 206 -11.43 -2.02 -11.47
C THR A 206 -11.50 -1.53 -12.92
N VAL A 207 -11.52 -0.21 -13.15
CA VAL A 207 -11.58 0.45 -14.46
C VAL A 207 -10.90 1.82 -14.36
N LEU A 208 -9.89 2.08 -15.21
CA LEU A 208 -9.10 3.32 -15.14
C LEU A 208 -9.84 4.60 -15.47
N ASP A 209 -10.95 4.48 -16.20
CA ASP A 209 -11.68 5.64 -16.72
C ASP A 209 -12.70 6.20 -15.72
N ALA A 210 -12.67 5.75 -14.47
CA ALA A 210 -13.50 6.29 -13.40
C ALA A 210 -12.61 7.05 -12.41
N PRO A 211 -12.57 8.39 -12.41
CA PRO A 211 -11.77 9.15 -11.45
C PRO A 211 -12.19 8.85 -9.99
N PRO A 212 -11.27 8.98 -9.01
CA PRO A 212 -11.62 8.91 -7.60
C PRO A 212 -12.78 9.84 -7.29
N ARG A 213 -13.74 9.38 -6.49
CA ARG A 213 -14.88 10.20 -6.08
C ARG A 213 -14.63 10.77 -4.69
N ILE A 214 -14.80 12.08 -4.55
CA ILE A 214 -14.94 12.73 -3.25
C ILE A 214 -16.42 13.01 -3.06
N ASP A 215 -17.08 12.19 -2.26
CA ASP A 215 -18.50 12.36 -1.92
C ASP A 215 -18.75 11.71 -0.55
N THR A 216 -20.00 11.54 -0.15
CA THR A 216 -20.40 10.84 1.06
C THR A 216 -20.16 9.34 0.92
N CYS A 217 -19.14 8.84 1.62
CA CYS A 217 -19.04 7.42 1.97
C CYS A 217 -20.24 7.13 2.87
N LYS A 218 -21.31 6.59 2.29
CA LYS A 218 -22.49 6.11 3.02
C LYS A 218 -22.11 4.95 3.93
#